data_AF-A0A933U4M6-F1
#
_entry.id   AF-A0A933U4M6-F1
#
_cell.length_a   1.000
_cell.length_b   1.000
_cell.length_c   1.000
_cell.angle_alpha   90.00
_cell.angle_beta   90.00
_cell.angle_gamma   90.00
#
_symmetry.space_group_name_H-M   'P 1'
#
loop_
_entity.id
_entity.type
_entity.pdbx_description
1 polymer ?
#
loop_
_entity_poly.entity_id
_entity_poly.type
_entity_poly.pdbx_seq_one_letter_code
_entity_poly.pdbx_strand_id
1 'polypeptide(L)'
;MATALAACRATPGARPIPLEQVASFGTPIALEAAGEPIDVTKFRGYAGPALYDLDRDGRLDLFVGSFAGKVLHFRNVGDARAPAFAPGELLRADGADLALSNW
;
A
#
# COMPACT_ATOMS: atom_id res chain seq x y z
N MET A 1 4.70 18.15 -38.54
CA MET A 1 4.12 16.83 -38.20
C MET A 1 4.43 16.53 -36.75
N ALA A 2 3.45 16.68 -35.86
CA ALA A 2 3.53 16.23 -34.48
C ALA A 2 2.27 15.41 -34.20
N THR A 3 2.49 14.14 -33.89
CA THR A 3 1.52 13.07 -33.69
C THR A 3 0.72 13.33 -32.42
N ALA A 4 -0.62 13.35 -32.50
CA ALA A 4 -1.48 13.43 -31.33
C ALA A 4 -1.53 12.06 -30.63
N LEU A 5 -1.08 11.99 -29.36
CA LEU A 5 -1.41 10.86 -28.48
C LEU A 5 -2.89 10.96 -28.09
N ALA A 6 -3.58 9.82 -28.17
CA ALA A 6 -4.96 9.68 -27.77
C ALA A 6 -5.14 10.02 -26.28
N ALA A 7 -5.91 11.07 -26.00
CA ALA A 7 -6.37 11.37 -24.65
C ALA A 7 -7.31 10.26 -24.17
N CYS A 8 -7.04 9.73 -22.97
CA CYS A 8 -7.96 8.90 -22.20
C CYS A 8 -9.32 9.62 -22.15
N ARG A 9 -10.37 9.00 -22.69
CA ARG A 9 -11.70 9.62 -22.73
C ARG A 9 -12.24 9.72 -21.29
N ALA A 10 -12.23 10.94 -20.75
CA ALA A 10 -12.91 11.25 -19.51
C ALA A 10 -14.40 10.90 -19.62
N THR A 11 -14.96 10.27 -18.60
CA THR A 11 -16.37 9.90 -18.51
C THR A 11 -17.23 11.16 -18.69
N PRO A 12 -18.21 11.18 -19.61
CA PRO A 12 -19.15 12.29 -19.72
C PRO A 12 -19.85 12.52 -18.38
N GLY A 13 -19.69 13.72 -17.80
CA GLY A 13 -20.28 14.09 -16.51
C GLY A 13 -19.34 13.99 -15.30
N ALA A 14 -18.09 13.54 -15.46
CA ALA A 14 -17.09 13.72 -14.42
C ALA A 14 -16.79 15.22 -14.28
N ARG A 15 -17.16 15.82 -13.14
CA ARG A 15 -16.69 17.16 -12.76
C ARG A 15 -15.17 17.04 -12.55
N PRO A 16 -14.32 17.78 -13.28
CA PRO A 16 -12.91 17.84 -12.96
C PRO A 16 -12.79 18.26 -11.49
N ILE A 17 -12.07 17.48 -10.68
CA ILE A 17 -11.73 17.92 -9.34
C ILE A 17 -10.84 19.15 -9.53
N PRO A 18 -11.27 20.34 -9.09
CA PRO A 18 -10.45 21.54 -9.20
C PRO A 18 -9.12 21.29 -8.48
N LEU A 19 -8.01 21.75 -9.05
CA LEU A 19 -6.67 21.47 -8.53
C LEU A 19 -6.47 22.04 -7.11
N GLU A 20 -7.26 23.05 -6.74
CA GLU A 20 -7.35 23.62 -5.40
C GLU A 20 -8.06 22.73 -4.36
N GLN A 21 -8.82 21.71 -4.80
CA GLN A 21 -9.43 20.69 -3.94
C GLN A 21 -8.59 19.43 -3.82
N VAL A 22 -7.40 19.40 -4.44
CA VAL A 22 -6.40 18.39 -4.12
C VAL A 22 -5.98 18.66 -2.68
N ALA A 23 -6.44 17.82 -1.76
CA ALA A 23 -6.12 17.91 -0.35
C ALA A 23 -4.61 18.17 -0.20
N SER A 24 -4.24 19.24 0.49
CA SER A 24 -2.84 19.50 0.78
C SER A 24 -2.35 18.36 1.68
N PHE A 25 -1.37 17.60 1.22
CA PHE A 25 -0.73 16.60 2.05
C PHE A 25 0.02 17.29 3.19
N GLY A 26 -0.03 16.69 4.38
CA GLY A 26 0.82 17.09 5.49
C GLY A 26 2.28 16.74 5.25
N THR A 27 3.12 17.01 6.25
CA THR A 27 4.51 16.54 6.25
C THR A 27 4.55 15.02 6.08
N PRO A 28 5.34 14.49 5.12
CA PRO A 28 5.51 13.05 4.99
C PRO A 28 6.07 12.45 6.28
N ILE A 29 5.50 11.32 6.70
CA ILE A 29 6.00 10.52 7.81
C ILE A 29 6.45 9.16 7.29
N ALA A 30 7.50 8.60 7.87
CA ALA A 30 7.80 7.19 7.69
C ALA A 30 6.74 6.38 8.43
N LEU A 31 6.18 5.35 7.79
CA LEU A 31 5.37 4.39 8.50
C LEU A 31 6.29 3.51 9.34
N GLU A 32 5.87 3.22 10.57
CA GLU A 32 6.64 2.42 11.51
C GLU A 32 5.91 1.12 11.86
N ALA A 33 6.69 0.09 12.14
CA ALA A 33 6.25 -1.18 12.68
C ALA A 33 7.10 -1.51 13.90
N ALA A 34 6.46 -1.76 15.05
CA ALA A 34 7.13 -1.97 16.33
C ALA A 34 8.16 -0.88 16.70
N GLY A 35 7.90 0.38 16.34
CA GLY A 35 8.73 1.53 16.65
C GLY A 35 9.93 1.74 15.70
N GLU A 36 10.03 0.95 14.63
CA GLU A 36 11.08 1.09 13.62
C GLU A 36 10.46 1.42 12.26
N PRO A 37 11.12 2.24 11.41
CA PRO A 37 10.65 2.50 10.06
C PRO A 37 10.46 1.22 9.24
N ILE A 38 9.35 1.13 8.51
CA ILE A 38 9.07 0.02 7.61
C ILE A 38 10.05 0.09 6.42
N ASP A 39 10.99 -0.85 6.38
CA ASP A 39 11.95 -1.00 5.29
C ASP A 39 11.70 -2.29 4.50
N VAL A 40 11.32 -2.14 3.22
CA VAL A 40 11.09 -3.25 2.29
C VAL A 40 12.24 -3.48 1.31
N THR A 41 13.36 -2.77 1.44
CA THR A 41 14.53 -2.93 0.57
C THR A 41 15.12 -4.33 0.64
N LYS A 42 15.00 -5.00 1.80
CA LYS A 42 15.35 -6.43 1.99
C LYS A 42 14.75 -7.34 0.91
N PHE A 43 13.60 -6.99 0.36
CA PHE A 43 12.89 -7.78 -0.66
C PHE A 43 12.93 -7.12 -2.05
N ARG A 44 14.06 -6.48 -2.38
CA ARG A 44 14.33 -5.78 -3.65
C ARG A 44 13.47 -4.53 -3.88
N GLY A 45 12.86 -3.96 -2.84
CA GLY A 45 12.14 -2.70 -2.90
C GLY A 45 10.88 -2.73 -3.77
N TYR A 46 10.54 -1.58 -4.38
CA TYR A 46 9.31 -1.32 -5.14
C TYR A 46 8.05 -1.66 -4.34
N ALA A 47 7.86 -0.93 -3.24
CA ALA A 47 6.73 -1.11 -2.35
C ALA A 47 5.40 -0.97 -3.11
N GLY A 48 4.57 -2.01 -3.02
CA GLY A 48 3.16 -1.96 -3.40
C GLY A 48 2.28 -2.03 -2.15
N PRO A 49 2.01 -0.90 -1.46
CA PRO A 49 1.21 -0.90 -0.25
C PRO A 49 -0.28 -1.07 -0.56
N ALA A 50 -0.98 -1.83 0.28
CA ALA A 50 -2.43 -1.98 0.28
C ALA A 50 -2.95 -2.10 1.72
N LEU A 51 -4.17 -1.63 1.96
CA LEU A 51 -4.86 -1.74 3.25
C LEU A 51 -6.03 -2.70 3.14
N TYR A 52 -6.16 -3.63 4.08
CA TYR A 52 -7.29 -4.56 4.15
C TYR A 52 -7.51 -5.03 5.59
N ASP A 53 -8.77 -5.22 5.98
CA ASP A 53 -9.15 -5.79 7.28
C ASP A 53 -9.18 -7.32 7.16
N LEU A 54 -8.07 -7.98 7.51
CA LEU A 54 -7.89 -9.41 7.28
C LEU A 54 -8.65 -10.27 8.29
N ASP A 55 -8.64 -9.87 9.56
CA ASP A 55 -9.26 -10.62 10.66
C ASP A 55 -10.69 -10.14 11.00
N ARG A 56 -11.20 -9.14 10.26
CA ARG A 56 -12.57 -8.61 10.34
C ARG A 56 -12.89 -7.95 11.67
N ASP A 57 -11.89 -7.30 12.25
CA ASP A 57 -12.06 -6.61 13.53
C ASP A 57 -12.25 -5.09 13.39
N GLY A 58 -12.40 -4.61 12.16
CA GLY A 58 -12.62 -3.21 11.84
C GLY A 58 -11.33 -2.38 11.81
N ARG A 59 -10.16 -3.01 11.95
CA ARG A 59 -8.86 -2.34 11.82
C ARG A 59 -8.19 -2.77 10.52
N LEU A 60 -7.75 -1.78 9.74
CA LEU A 60 -7.04 -2.06 8.50
C LEU A 60 -5.60 -2.48 8.81
N ASP A 61 -5.22 -3.65 8.33
CA ASP A 61 -3.84 -4.13 8.29
C ASP A 61 -3.13 -3.58 7.04
N LEU A 62 -1.80 -3.47 7.12
CA LEU A 62 -0.96 -3.04 6.02
C LEU A 62 -0.31 -4.23 5.34
N PHE A 63 -0.50 -4.33 4.03
CA PHE A 63 0.18 -5.28 3.16
C PHE A 63 1.15 -4.52 2.28
N VAL A 64 2.37 -5.03 2.12
CA VAL A 64 3.35 -4.43 1.21
C VAL A 64 3.92 -5.52 0.31
N GLY A 65 3.55 -5.46 -0.97
CA GLY A 65 4.18 -6.25 -2.01
C GLY A 65 5.59 -5.74 -2.31
N SER A 66 6.47 -6.63 -2.75
CA SER A 66 7.83 -6.29 -3.15
C SER A 66 8.17 -6.83 -4.54
N PHE A 67 9.20 -6.25 -5.16
CA PHE A 67 9.69 -6.70 -6.46
C PHE A 67 10.14 -8.17 -6.49
N ALA A 68 10.59 -8.71 -5.36
CA ALA A 68 10.98 -10.11 -5.23
C ALA A 68 9.80 -11.10 -5.18
N GLY A 69 8.56 -10.63 -5.40
CA GLY A 69 7.39 -11.50 -5.36
C GLY A 69 6.96 -11.87 -3.94
N LYS A 70 7.43 -11.12 -2.93
CA LYS A 70 7.05 -11.32 -1.53
C LYS A 70 5.96 -10.34 -1.14
N VAL A 71 5.11 -10.76 -0.22
CA VAL A 71 4.11 -9.90 0.41
C VAL A 71 4.41 -9.87 1.90
N LEU A 72 4.70 -8.70 2.42
CA LEU A 72 4.79 -8.47 3.86
C LEU A 72 3.40 -8.12 4.39
N HIS A 73 3.05 -8.67 5.55
CA HIS A 73 1.86 -8.35 6.31
C HIS A 73 2.28 -7.70 7.63
N PHE A 74 1.72 -6.54 7.91
CA PHE A 74 1.90 -5.75 9.11
C PHE A 74 0.53 -5.60 9.78
N ARG A 75 0.30 -6.39 10.83
CA ARG A 75 -0.98 -6.37 11.55
C ARG A 75 -1.15 -5.05 12.31
N ASN A 76 -2.34 -4.46 12.24
CA ASN A 76 -2.70 -3.32 13.06
C ASN A 76 -3.16 -3.76 14.46
N VAL A 77 -2.30 -3.51 15.44
CA VAL A 77 -2.53 -3.76 16.87
C VAL A 77 -2.98 -2.51 17.63
N GLY A 78 -3.12 -1.37 16.95
CA GLY A 78 -3.67 -0.12 17.47
C GLY A 78 -5.19 -0.05 17.30
N ASP A 79 -5.70 1.12 16.91
CA ASP A 79 -7.12 1.31 16.58
C ASP A 79 -7.32 1.80 15.13
N ALA A 80 -8.58 1.93 14.69
CA ALA A 80 -8.91 2.30 13.32
C ALA A 80 -8.52 3.75 12.93
N ARG A 81 -8.33 4.63 13.92
CA ARG A 81 -7.97 6.05 13.73
C ARG A 81 -6.51 6.34 14.10
N ALA A 82 -5.91 5.51 14.94
CA ALA A 82 -4.52 5.54 15.34
C ALA A 82 -3.91 4.14 15.15
N PRO A 83 -3.57 3.76 13.91
CA PRO A 83 -2.98 2.46 13.63
C PRO A 83 -1.59 2.34 14.28
N ALA A 84 -1.30 1.16 14.80
CA ALA A 84 0.02 0.79 15.27
C ALA A 84 0.36 -0.59 14.70
N PHE A 85 1.42 -0.67 13.91
CA PHE A 85 1.74 -1.93 13.21
C PHE A 85 2.69 -2.80 14.02
N ALA A 86 2.37 -4.08 14.12
CA ALA A 86 3.26 -5.12 14.63
C ALA A 86 4.43 -5.36 13.64
N PRO A 87 5.51 -6.06 14.04
CA PRO A 87 6.59 -6.42 13.12
C PRO A 87 6.07 -7.10 11.85
N GLY A 88 6.68 -6.76 10.71
CA GLY A 88 6.29 -7.31 9.42
C GLY A 88 6.66 -8.78 9.28
N GLU A 89 5.70 -9.59 8.84
CA GLU A 89 5.90 -11.02 8.56
C GLU A 89 5.65 -11.30 7.08
N LEU A 90 6.26 -12.36 6.54
CA LEU A 90 5.87 -12.83 5.22
C LEU A 90 4.46 -13.39 5.30
N LEU A 91 3.58 -12.95 4.40
CA LEU A 91 2.23 -13.49 4.31
C LEU A 91 2.33 -14.96 3.92
N ARG A 92 1.56 -15.83 4.59
CA ARG A 92 1.60 -17.28 4.39
C ARG A 92 0.27 -17.82 3.87
N ALA A 93 0.34 -18.81 2.99
CA ALA A 93 -0.79 -19.60 2.50
C ALA A 93 -0.40 -21.08 2.51
N ASP A 94 -1.32 -21.96 2.95
CA ASP A 94 -1.10 -23.41 3.06
C ASP A 94 0.21 -23.80 3.77
N GLY A 95 0.58 -23.04 4.79
CA GLY A 95 1.79 -23.27 5.60
C GLY A 95 3.10 -22.84 4.94
N ALA A 96 3.07 -22.23 3.76
CA ALA A 96 4.24 -21.69 3.07
C ALA A 96 4.15 -20.17 2.89
N ASP A 97 5.30 -19.51 2.73
CA ASP A 97 5.31 -18.08 2.39
C ASP A 97 4.72 -17.87 0.99
N LEU A 98 3.80 -16.92 0.87
CA LEU A 98 3.25 -16.52 -0.41
C LEU A 98 4.37 -15.98 -1.31
N ALA A 99 4.46 -16.55 -2.50
CA ALA A 99 5.37 -16.11 -3.54
C ALA A 99 4.57 -15.81 -4.80
N LEU A 100 4.43 -14.53 -5.13
CA LEU A 100 3.87 -14.08 -6.38
C LEU A 100 4.99 -14.09 -7.42
N SER A 101 4.93 -14.99 -8.39
CA SER A 101 5.84 -14.95 -9.52
C SER A 101 5.63 -13.62 -10.26
N ASN A 102 6.63 -12.74 -10.24
CA ASN A 102 6.63 -11.60 -11.14
C ASN A 102 7.16 -12.01 -12.52
N TRP A 103 7.97 -13.07 -12.63
CA TRP A 103 8.55 -13.61 -13.86
C TRP A 103 8.91 -15.08 -13.66
#